data_AF-A0A5R9KPX2-F1
#
_entry.id   AF-A0A5R9KPX2-F1
#
_cell.length_a   1.000
_cell.length_b   1.000
_cell.length_c   1.000
_cell.angle_alpha   90.00
_cell.angle_beta   90.00
_cell.angle_gamma   90.00
#
_symmetry.space_group_name_H-M   'P 1'
#
loop_
_entity.id
_entity.type
_entity.pdbx_description
1 polymer ?
#
loop_
_entity_poly.entity_id
_entity_poly.type
_entity_poly.pdbx_seq_one_letter_code
_entity_poly.pdbx_strand_id
1 'polypeptide(L)' 'MQTFGSVEDAFKWFLTNIYPSLSPDRKKGRLKTAWRDYTYGLGISEKRMRDILSEFGKVDVKILVTFTPD' A
#
# COMPACT_ATOMS: atom_id res chain seq x y z
N MET A 1 -6.95 12.85 -6.36
CA MET A 1 -6.03 11.91 -7.04
C MET A 1 -4.65 12.16 -6.45
N GLN A 2 -3.99 11.13 -5.94
CA GLN A 2 -2.60 11.22 -5.45
C GLN A 2 -1.72 10.28 -6.26
N THR A 3 -0.50 10.71 -6.52
CA THR A 3 0.53 9.95 -7.22
C THR A 3 1.71 9.76 -6.28
N PHE A 4 2.22 8.53 -6.23
CA PHE A 4 3.34 8.15 -5.38
C PHE A 4 4.47 7.61 -6.25
N GLY A 5 5.71 7.75 -5.77
CA GLY A 5 6.89 7.22 -6.47
C GLY A 5 7.00 5.69 -6.39
N SER A 6 6.34 5.07 -5.42
CA SER A 6 6.36 3.62 -5.19
C SER A 6 5.03 3.10 -4.64
N VAL A 7 4.83 1.78 -4.70
CA VAL A 7 3.68 1.12 -4.05
C VAL A 7 3.80 1.26 -2.53
N GLU A 8 5.01 1.25 -1.99
CA GLU A 8 5.28 1.38 -0.55
C GLU A 8 4.84 2.75 -0.02
N ASP A 9 5.18 3.84 -0.72
CA ASP A 9 4.77 5.19 -0.34
C ASP A 9 3.24 5.34 -0.36
N ALA A 10 2.59 4.77 -1.37
CA ALA A 10 1.13 4.73 -1.45
C ALA A 10 0.52 3.94 -0.27
N PHE A 11 1.13 2.81 0.08
CA PHE A 11 0.71 1.98 1.20
C PHE A 11 0.88 2.68 2.54
N LYS A 12 2.02 3.34 2.75
CA LYS A 12 2.28 4.17 3.93
C LYS A 12 1.24 5.27 4.08
N TRP A 13 0.94 5.99 3.00
CA TRP A 13 -0.09 7.03 3.00
C TRP A 13 -1.48 6.47 3.34
N PHE A 14 -1.83 5.30 2.79
CA PHE A 14 -3.07 4.60 3.13
C PHE A 14 -3.13 4.26 4.62
N LEU A 15 -2.04 3.75 5.21
CA LEU A 15 -2.00 3.39 6.64
C LEU A 15 -2.13 4.60 7.57
N THR A 16 -1.73 5.79 7.14
CA THR A 16 -1.79 7.01 7.96
C THR A 16 -3.10 7.79 7.76
N ASN A 17 -3.68 7.77 6.57
CA ASN A 17 -4.85 8.61 6.23
C ASN A 17 -6.17 7.82 6.20
N ILE A 18 -6.14 6.58 5.70
CA ILE A 18 -7.36 5.79 5.47
C ILE A 18 -7.52 4.71 6.54
N TYR A 19 -6.47 3.94 6.82
CA TYR A 19 -6.55 2.85 7.79
C TYR A 19 -7.11 3.27 9.17
N PRO A 20 -6.76 4.43 9.77
CA PRO A 20 -7.31 4.83 11.07
C PRO A 20 -8.82 5.06 11.05
N SER A 21 -9.38 5.54 9.93
CA SER A 21 -10.82 5.81 9.77
C SER A 21 -11.65 4.57 9.43
N LEU A 22 -11.01 3.43 9.13
CA LEU A 22 -11.72 2.18 8.89
C LEU A 22 -12.39 1.64 10.14
N SER A 23 -13.57 1.03 9.94
CA SER A 23 -14.29 0.35 11.01
C SER A 23 -13.47 -0.84 11.56
N PRO A 24 -13.69 -1.24 12.83
CA PRO A 24 -13.00 -2.36 13.45
C PRO A 24 -13.10 -3.65 12.63
N ASP A 25 -14.23 -3.92 11.97
CA ASP A 25 -14.42 -5.11 11.14
C ASP A 25 -13.58 -5.10 9.87
N ARG A 26 -13.43 -3.93 9.23
CA ARG A 26 -12.57 -3.77 8.04
C ARG A 26 -11.09 -3.90 8.37
N LYS A 27 -10.69 -3.57 9.60
CA LYS A 27 -9.31 -3.71 10.07
C LYS A 27 -8.91 -5.16 10.31
N LYS A 28 -9.84 -6.10 10.45
CA LYS A 28 -9.53 -7.50 10.82
C LYS A 28 -8.82 -8.28 9.70
N GLY A 29 -8.28 -9.44 10.07
CA GLY A 29 -7.70 -10.41 9.14
C GLY A 29 -6.53 -9.86 8.34
N ARG A 30 -6.65 -9.91 7.01
CA ARG A 30 -5.56 -9.59 6.07
C ARG A 30 -4.98 -8.19 6.27
N LEU A 31 -5.83 -7.20 6.59
CA LEU A 31 -5.44 -5.81 6.75
C LEU A 31 -4.69 -5.57 8.07
N LYS A 32 -5.15 -6.16 9.18
CA LYS A 32 -4.45 -6.13 10.49
C LYS A 32 -3.05 -6.72 10.35
N THR A 33 -2.94 -7.87 9.71
CA THR A 33 -1.67 -8.57 9.52
C THR A 33 -0.74 -7.74 8.64
N ALA A 34 -1.24 -7.17 7.53
CA ALA A 34 -0.42 -6.32 6.67
C ALA A 34 0.04 -5.02 7.36
N TRP A 35 -0.82 -4.37 8.14
CA TRP A 35 -0.44 -3.23 8.97
C TRP A 35 0.66 -3.61 9.96
N ARG A 36 0.50 -4.72 10.68
CA ARG A 36 1.51 -5.24 11.62
C ARG A 36 2.83 -5.54 10.89
N ASP A 37 2.77 -6.31 9.80
CA ASP A 37 3.97 -6.74 9.08
C ASP A 37 4.74 -5.51 8.54
N TYR A 38 4.04 -4.47 8.08
CA TYR A 38 4.63 -3.19 7.68
C TYR A 38 5.20 -2.39 8.86
N THR A 39 4.43 -2.21 9.94
CA THR A 39 4.83 -1.40 11.11
C THR A 39 6.03 -2.00 11.86
N TYR A 40 6.12 -3.32 11.94
CA TYR A 40 7.21 -4.02 12.62
C TYR A 40 8.35 -4.45 11.69
N GLY A 41 8.31 -4.07 10.40
CA GLY A 41 9.36 -4.42 9.45
C GLY A 41 9.52 -5.92 9.20
N LEU A 42 8.47 -6.71 9.38
CA LEU A 42 8.49 -8.18 9.22
C LEU A 42 8.52 -8.62 7.74
N GLY A 43 8.58 -7.66 6.81
CA GLY A 43 8.54 -7.89 5.38
C GLY A 43 7.11 -8.05 4.86
N ILE A 44 6.73 -7.20 3.92
CA ILE A 44 5.47 -7.29 3.19
C ILE A 44 5.77 -7.10 1.70
N SER A 45 5.24 -7.98 0.86
CA SER A 45 5.46 -7.90 -0.58
C SER A 45 4.66 -6.75 -1.20
N GLU A 46 5.23 -6.10 -2.21
CA GLU A 46 4.53 -5.06 -2.98
C GLU A 46 3.21 -5.57 -3.57
N LYS A 47 3.15 -6.84 -3.99
CA LYS A 47 1.91 -7.48 -4.46
C LYS A 47 0.82 -7.38 -3.40
N ARG A 48 1.12 -7.73 -2.15
CA ARG A 48 0.17 -7.69 -1.05
C ARG A 48 -0.25 -6.25 -0.71
N MET A 49 0.68 -5.29 -0.78
CA MET A 49 0.35 -3.87 -0.63
C MET A 49 -0.64 -3.41 -1.72
N ARG A 50 -0.38 -3.77 -2.98
CA ARG A 50 -1.24 -3.41 -4.12
C ARG A 50 -2.63 -4.05 -4.02
N ASP A 51 -2.70 -5.33 -3.64
CA ASP A 51 -3.96 -6.04 -3.45
C ASP A 51 -4.82 -5.36 -2.37
N ILE A 52 -4.20 -4.85 -1.31
CA ILE A 52 -4.90 -4.10 -0.27
C ILE A 52 -5.35 -2.74 -0.80
N LEU A 53 -4.46 -1.96 -1.41
CA LEU A 53 -4.83 -0.64 -1.94
C LEU A 53 -6.00 -0.74 -2.94
N SER A 54 -6.04 -1.81 -3.75
CA SER A 54 -7.10 -2.07 -4.74
C SER A 54 -8.47 -2.39 -4.12
N GLU A 55 -8.52 -2.84 -2.86
CA GLU A 55 -9.79 -3.05 -2.13
C GLU A 55 -10.44 -1.74 -1.66
N PHE A 56 -9.66 -0.67 -1.56
CA PHE A 56 -10.12 0.63 -1.05
C PHE A 56 -10.20 1.72 -2.13
N GLY A 57 -9.76 1.44 -3.35
CA GLY A 57 -9.85 2.38 -4.47
C GLY A 57 -9.30 1.82 -5.77
N LYS A 58 -9.40 2.61 -6.84
CA LYS A 58 -8.72 2.29 -8.11
C LYS A 58 -7.25 2.61 -7.97
N VAL A 59 -6.39 1.60 -8.07
CA VAL A 59 -4.94 1.74 -8.06
C VAL A 59 -4.43 1.60 -9.49
N ASP A 60 -3.96 2.71 -10.06
CA ASP A 60 -3.30 2.71 -11.36
C ASP A 60 -1.79 2.77 -11.13
N VAL A 61 -1.09 1.67 -11.38
CA VAL A 61 0.38 1.60 -11.23
C VAL A 61 1.01 1.84 -12.59
N LYS A 62 1.66 3.00 -12.75
CA LYS A 62 2.48 3.31 -13.93
C LYS A 62 3.95 3.05 -13.61
N ILE A 63 4.57 2.12 -14.34
CA ILE A 63 6.00 1.85 -14.25
C ILE A 63 6.70 2.80 -15.22
N LEU A 64 7.54 3.70 -14.71
CA LEU A 64 8.39 4.56 -15.52
C LEU A 64 9.79 3.95 -15.58
N VAL A 65 10.16 3.40 -16.74
CA VAL A 65 11.51 2.86 -16.96
C VAL A 65 12.32 3.89 -17.74
N THR A 66 13.32 4.47 -17.08
CA THR A 66 14.30 5.36 -17.73
C THR A 66 15.60 4.58 -17.88
N PHE A 67 16.00 4.33 -19.12
CA PHE A 67 17.28 3.71 -19.46
C PHE A 67 18.11 4.72 -20.24
N THR A 68 19.29 5.03 -19.72
CA THR A 68 20.24 5.94 -20.37
C THR A 68 21.54 5.16 -20.62
N PRO A 69 21.83 4.76 -21.87
CA PRO A 69 23.14 4.24 -22.24
C PRO A 69 24.18 5.36 -22.35
N ASP A 70 25.47 4.99 -22.29
CA ASP A 70 26.64 5.91 -22.32
C ASP A 70 26.71 6.81 -23.57
#